data_AF-A0A523K399-F1
#
_entry.id   AF-A0A523K399-F1
#
_cell.length_a   1.000
_cell.length_b   1.000
_cell.length_c   1.000
_cell.angle_alpha   90.00
_cell.angle_beta   90.00
_cell.angle_gamma   90.00
#
_symmetry.space_group_name_H-M   'P 1'
#
loop_
_entity.id
_entity.type
_entity.pdbx_description
1 polymer ?
#
loop_
_entity_poly.entity_id
_entity_poly.type
_entity_poly.pdbx_seq_one_letter_code
_entity_poly.pdbx_strand_id
1 'polypeptide(L)'
;MPFDENLAPDIDSVLNATALLDITEWDFFNLAYDRWHGEPAKEGIMEPIFAAYMFKDVVPLWARHFARLVERLYRRGVLDRYALGVARLPGSRQMVSRGMRYGVAVVVVLVALIVFAEFIAQITRLGDRCLFPPCY
;
A
#
# COMPACT_ATOMS: atom_id res chain seq x y z
N MET A 1 10.57 5.53 4.45
CA MET A 1 10.84 4.83 5.73
C MET A 1 12.20 4.16 5.60
N PRO A 2 13.10 4.30 6.57
CA PRO A 2 14.30 3.47 6.59
C PRO A 2 13.85 2.04 6.90
N PHE A 3 14.23 1.10 6.05
CA PHE A 3 14.01 -0.32 6.29
C PHE A 3 15.01 -0.75 7.36
N ASP A 4 14.57 -0.89 8.60
CA ASP A 4 15.40 -1.50 9.64
C ASP A 4 15.64 -2.97 9.24
N GLU A 5 16.90 -3.31 8.97
CA GLU A 5 17.31 -4.61 8.42
C GLU A 5 17.16 -5.75 9.45
N ASN A 6 16.77 -5.43 10.69
CA ASN A 6 16.53 -6.37 11.80
C ASN A 6 15.10 -6.24 12.36
N LEU A 7 14.09 -6.49 11.53
CA LEU A 7 12.72 -6.64 12.01
C LEU A 7 12.58 -7.93 12.84
N ALA A 8 11.77 -7.89 13.90
CA ALA A 8 11.42 -9.10 14.64
C ALA A 8 10.80 -10.13 13.66
N PRO A 9 11.16 -11.42 13.75
CA PRO A 9 10.76 -12.43 12.76
C PRO A 9 9.24 -12.59 12.67
N ASP A 10 8.52 -12.29 13.75
CA ASP A 10 7.07 -12.34 13.77
C ASP A 10 6.41 -11.19 13.00
N ILE A 11 7.05 -10.01 12.92
CA ILE A 11 6.57 -8.86 12.14
C ILE A 11 6.80 -9.13 10.66
N ASP A 12 7.99 -9.62 10.31
CA ASP A 12 8.30 -10.00 8.94
C ASP A 12 7.32 -11.05 8.40
N SER A 13 6.95 -12.03 9.24
CA SER A 13 5.90 -13.00 8.91
C SER A 13 4.54 -12.35 8.63
N VAL A 14 4.16 -11.32 9.39
CA VAL A 14 2.89 -10.58 9.20
C VAL A 14 2.95 -9.76 7.91
N LEU A 15 4.04 -9.03 7.66
CA LEU A 15 4.25 -8.25 6.44
C LEU A 15 4.25 -9.12 5.19
N ASN A 16 4.90 -10.28 5.26
CA ASN A 16 4.90 -11.24 4.17
C ASN A 16 3.49 -11.80 3.94
N ALA A 17 2.76 -12.15 5.01
CA ALA A 17 1.39 -12.65 4.91
C ALA A 17 0.41 -11.60 4.35
N THR A 18 0.54 -10.33 4.73
CA THR A 18 -0.31 -9.24 4.19
C THR A 18 -0.03 -9.02 2.71
N ALA A 19 1.24 -9.06 2.29
CA ALA A 19 1.64 -8.97 0.89
C ALA A 19 1.09 -10.15 0.06
N LEU A 20 1.13 -11.38 0.60
CA LEU A 20 0.58 -12.57 -0.07
C LEU A 20 -0.95 -12.50 -0.21
N LEU A 21 -1.63 -11.88 0.75
CA LEU A 21 -3.09 -11.72 0.73
C LEU A 21 -3.55 -10.48 -0.04
N ASP A 22 -2.65 -9.55 -0.34
CA ASP A 22 -2.95 -8.26 -0.99
C ASP A 22 -3.95 -7.42 -0.16
N ILE A 23 -3.70 -7.33 1.15
CA ILE A 23 -4.51 -6.57 2.11
C ILE A 23 -3.63 -5.70 3.00
N THR A 24 -4.24 -4.70 3.65
CA THR A 24 -3.53 -3.88 4.63
C THR A 24 -3.27 -4.67 5.92
N GLU A 25 -2.28 -4.24 6.72
CA GLU A 25 -2.01 -4.83 8.04
C GLU A 25 -3.23 -4.70 8.96
N TRP A 26 -3.94 -3.57 8.90
CA TRP A 26 -5.16 -3.36 9.66
C TRP A 26 -6.24 -4.40 9.32
N ASP A 27 -6.48 -4.62 8.02
CA ASP A 27 -7.46 -5.61 7.56
C ASP A 27 -7.03 -7.04 7.93
N PHE A 28 -5.73 -7.33 7.86
CA PHE A 28 -5.17 -8.59 8.30
C PHE A 28 -5.43 -8.86 9.77
N PHE A 29 -5.24 -7.86 10.64
CA PHE A 29 -5.51 -7.99 12.07
C PHE A 29 -7.00 -8.23 12.35
N ASN A 30 -7.89 -7.50 11.69
CA ASN A 30 -9.33 -7.71 11.80
C ASN A 30 -9.74 -9.12 11.35
N LEU A 31 -9.22 -9.57 10.22
CA LEU A 31 -9.50 -10.91 9.68
C LEU A 31 -8.98 -12.02 10.59
N ALA A 32 -7.75 -11.86 11.10
CA ALA A 32 -7.14 -12.84 12.00
C ALA A 32 -7.87 -12.89 13.35
N TYR A 33 -8.35 -11.75 13.85
CA TYR A 33 -9.17 -11.67 15.06
C TYR A 33 -10.51 -12.37 14.87
N ASP A 34 -11.24 -12.04 13.81
CA ASP A 34 -12.53 -12.65 13.47
C ASP A 34 -12.41 -14.17 13.35
N ARG A 35 -11.35 -14.65 12.68
CA ARG A 35 -11.11 -16.09 12.52
C ARG A 35 -10.74 -16.80 13.82
N TRP A 36 -10.11 -16.10 14.76
CA TRP A 36 -9.70 -16.68 16.04
C TRP A 36 -10.83 -16.66 17.08
N HIS A 37 -11.57 -15.55 17.15
CA HIS A 37 -12.62 -15.32 18.14
C HIS A 37 -14.02 -15.71 17.66
N GLY A 38 -14.20 -15.89 16.34
CA GLY A 38 -15.49 -16.19 15.72
C GLY A 38 -16.42 -14.98 15.58
N GLU A 39 -15.95 -13.78 15.93
CA GLU A 39 -16.70 -12.54 15.86
C GLU A 39 -15.80 -11.39 15.39
N PRO A 40 -16.33 -10.44 14.59
CA PRO A 40 -15.55 -9.30 14.12
C PRO A 40 -15.16 -8.39 15.28
N ALA A 41 -13.94 -7.87 15.24
CA ALA A 41 -13.46 -6.95 16.26
C ALA A 41 -14.32 -5.68 16.30
N LYS A 42 -14.74 -5.27 17.50
CA LYS A 42 -15.30 -3.93 17.71
C LYS A 42 -14.18 -2.91 17.51
N GLU A 43 -14.48 -1.81 16.84
CA GLU A 43 -13.50 -0.79 16.43
C GLU A 43 -12.59 -0.34 17.60
N GLY A 44 -13.18 -0.04 18.76
CA GLY A 44 -12.43 0.37 19.96
C GLY A 44 -11.57 -0.70 20.63
N ILE A 45 -11.70 -1.98 20.27
CA ILE A 45 -10.83 -3.07 20.79
C ILE A 45 -9.60 -3.24 19.92
N MET A 46 -9.74 -3.10 18.60
CA MET A 46 -8.65 -3.34 17.66
C MET A 46 -7.60 -2.22 17.70
N GLU A 47 -8.03 -0.97 17.82
CA GLU A 47 -7.15 0.20 17.87
C GLU A 47 -5.98 0.08 18.86
N PRO A 48 -6.19 -0.21 20.16
CA PRO A 48 -5.08 -0.30 21.11
C PRO A 48 -4.16 -1.50 20.84
N ILE A 49 -4.70 -2.60 20.29
CA ILE A 49 -3.91 -3.78 19.92
C ILE A 49 -3.02 -3.47 18.73
N PHE A 50 -3.58 -2.84 17.70
CA PHE A 50 -2.84 -2.44 16.51
C PHE A 50 -1.80 -1.36 16.81
N ALA A 51 -2.13 -0.41 17.69
CA ALA A 51 -1.16 0.58 18.17
C ALA A 51 0.02 -0.10 18.92
N ALA A 52 -0.25 -1.11 19.74
CA ALA A 52 0.81 -1.88 20.40
C ALA A 52 1.70 -2.63 19.41
N TYR A 53 1.13 -3.15 18.32
CA TYR A 53 1.91 -3.73 17.22
C TYR A 53 2.81 -2.67 16.56
N MET A 54 2.25 -1.54 16.15
CA MET A 54 2.97 -0.48 15.42
C MET A 54 4.09 0.20 16.22
N PHE A 55 3.91 0.38 17.54
CA PHE A 55 4.84 1.16 18.36
C PHE A 55 5.73 0.32 19.26
N LYS A 56 5.35 -0.94 19.53
CA LYS A 56 6.07 -1.81 20.48
C LYS A 56 6.50 -3.14 19.86
N ASP A 57 6.26 -3.34 18.56
CA ASP A 57 6.64 -4.57 17.85
C ASP A 57 6.00 -5.84 18.44
N VAL A 58 4.87 -5.69 19.15
CA VAL A 58 4.18 -6.80 19.81
C VAL A 58 3.12 -7.39 18.87
N VAL A 59 3.43 -8.52 18.25
CA VAL A 59 2.48 -9.29 17.44
C VAL A 59 1.65 -10.22 18.33
N PRO A 60 0.30 -10.09 18.36
CA PRO A 60 -0.57 -11.01 19.09
C PRO A 60 -0.45 -12.45 18.61
N LEU A 61 -0.70 -13.41 19.51
CA LEU A 61 -0.59 -14.84 19.22
C LEU A 61 -1.45 -15.27 18.02
N TRP A 62 -2.69 -14.78 17.96
CA TRP A 62 -3.63 -15.12 16.89
C TRP A 62 -3.17 -14.58 15.53
N ALA A 63 -2.63 -13.35 15.48
CA ALA A 63 -2.09 -12.74 14.26
C ALA A 63 -0.89 -13.54 13.75
N ARG A 64 0.02 -13.91 14.67
CA ARG A 64 1.19 -14.75 14.38
C ARG A 64 0.81 -16.13 13.86
N HIS A 65 -0.18 -16.76 14.48
CA HIS A 65 -0.67 -18.06 14.04
C HIS A 65 -1.29 -17.97 12.64
N PHE A 66 -2.04 -16.90 12.37
CA PHE A 66 -2.65 -16.66 11.07
C PHE A 66 -1.59 -16.39 9.98
N ALA A 67 -0.56 -15.59 10.24
CA ALA A 67 0.55 -15.38 9.32
C ALA A 67 1.21 -16.70 8.90
N ARG A 68 1.54 -17.55 9.87
CA ARG A 68 2.11 -18.89 9.61
C ARG A 68 1.16 -19.80 8.85
N LEU A 69 -0.15 -19.64 9.00
CA LEU A 69 -1.14 -20.38 8.22
C LEU A 69 -1.09 -19.96 6.74
N VAL A 70 -1.10 -18.65 6.48
CA VAL A 70 -1.02 -18.07 5.13
C VAL A 70 0.23 -18.55 4.40
N GLU A 71 1.40 -18.43 5.03
CA GLU A 71 2.65 -18.89 4.42
C GLU A 71 2.69 -20.39 4.15
N ARG A 72 2.05 -21.20 5.02
CA ARG A 72 1.94 -22.65 4.80
C ARG A 72 1.04 -22.96 3.61
N LEU A 73 -0.07 -22.24 3.45
CA LEU A 73 -0.97 -22.40 2.30
C LEU A 73 -0.30 -21.95 1.01
N TYR A 74 0.44 -20.83 1.06
CA TYR A 74 1.22 -20.32 -0.06
C TYR A 74 2.27 -21.31 -0.54
N ARG A 75 3.09 -21.84 0.37
CA ARG A 75 4.11 -22.86 0.04
C ARG A 75 3.53 -24.13 -0.57
N ARG A 76 2.28 -24.45 -0.27
CA ARG A 76 1.56 -25.60 -0.84
C ARG A 76 0.87 -25.29 -2.17
N GLY A 77 0.89 -24.03 -2.63
CA GLY A 77 0.21 -23.60 -3.85
C GLY A 77 -1.32 -23.61 -3.76
N VAL A 78 -1.88 -23.70 -2.54
CA VAL A 78 -3.34 -23.79 -2.30
C VAL A 78 -3.87 -22.54 -1.59
N LEU A 79 -3.13 -21.43 -1.65
CA LEU A 79 -3.55 -20.17 -1.05
C LEU A 79 -4.75 -19.60 -1.83
N ASP A 80 -5.94 -19.79 -1.29
CA ASP A 80 -7.14 -19.11 -1.74
C ASP A 80 -7.48 -17.98 -0.76
N ARG A 81 -7.31 -16.75 -1.25
CA ARG A 81 -7.61 -15.52 -0.51
C ARG A 81 -9.08 -15.44 -0.10
N TYR A 82 -9.99 -15.93 -0.95
CA TYR A 82 -11.42 -15.85 -0.70
C TYR A 82 -11.88 -16.87 0.32
N ALA A 83 -11.31 -18.08 0.29
CA ALA A 83 -11.55 -19.10 1.32
C ALA A 83 -11.08 -18.64 2.71
N LEU A 84 -10.13 -17.70 2.76
CA LEU A 84 -9.64 -17.10 4.00
C LEU A 84 -10.49 -15.92 4.49
N GLY A 85 -11.53 -15.51 3.77
CA GLY A 85 -12.42 -14.42 4.17
C GLY A 85 -11.96 -13.03 3.75
N VAL A 86 -10.94 -12.92 2.88
CA VAL A 86 -10.54 -11.63 2.32
C VAL A 86 -11.68 -11.08 1.46
N ALA A 87 -12.26 -9.96 1.88
CA ALA A 87 -13.31 -9.29 1.15
C ALA A 87 -12.81 -8.93 -0.26
N ARG A 88 -13.55 -9.35 -1.29
CA ARG A 88 -13.25 -8.94 -2.66
C ARG A 88 -13.47 -7.43 -2.73
N LEU A 89 -12.42 -6.62 -2.89
CA LEU A 89 -12.62 -5.23 -3.30
C LEU A 89 -13.41 -5.29 -4.61
N PRO A 90 -14.68 -4.82 -4.64
CA PRO A 90 -15.42 -4.85 -5.88
C PRO A 90 -14.79 -3.79 -6.77
N GLY A 91 -13.95 -4.21 -7.70
CA GLY A 91 -13.53 -3.41 -8.84
C GLY A 91 -14.75 -3.11 -9.69
N SER A 92 -15.59 -2.17 -9.24
CA SER A 92 -16.78 -1.80 -9.99
C SER A 92 -16.30 -1.21 -11.32
N ARG A 93 -16.92 -1.62 -12.43
CA ARG A 93 -16.61 -1.05 -13.77
C ARG A 93 -16.69 0.49 -13.76
N GLN A 94 -17.52 1.06 -12.88
CA GLN A 94 -17.61 2.50 -12.65
C GLN A 94 -16.34 3.09 -12.00
N MET A 95 -15.72 2.43 -11.01
CA MET A 95 -14.44 2.87 -10.44
C MET A 95 -13.32 2.83 -11.46
N VAL A 96 -13.23 1.76 -12.27
CA VAL A 96 -12.19 1.62 -13.31
C VAL A 96 -12.32 2.71 -14.38
N SER A 97 -13.53 2.94 -14.89
CA SER A 97 -13.77 3.96 -15.92
C SER A 97 -13.56 5.39 -15.42
N ARG A 98 -13.94 5.69 -14.17
CA ARG A 98 -13.67 7.00 -13.55
C ARG A 98 -12.18 7.18 -13.30
N GLY A 99 -11.50 6.18 -12.73
CA GLY A 99 -10.07 6.21 -12.49
C GLY A 99 -9.26 6.43 -13.78
N MET A 100 -9.63 5.76 -14.87
CA MET A 100 -8.98 5.94 -16.17
C MET A 100 -9.19 7.34 -16.74
N ARG A 101 -10.40 7.92 -16.63
CA ARG A 101 -10.67 9.29 -17.10
C ARG A 101 -9.84 10.33 -16.37
N TYR A 102 -9.80 10.27 -15.03
CA TYR A 102 -9.01 11.20 -14.24
C TYR A 102 -7.50 10.97 -14.44
N GLY A 103 -7.06 9.71 -14.53
CA GLY A 103 -5.66 9.38 -14.81
C GLY A 103 -5.19 9.96 -16.14
N VAL A 104 -5.97 9.77 -17.21
CA VAL A 104 -5.67 10.37 -18.52
C VAL A 104 -5.68 11.91 -18.44
N ALA A 105 -6.65 12.52 -17.76
CA ALA A 105 -6.71 13.97 -17.60
C ALA A 105 -5.46 14.53 -16.90
N VAL A 106 -5.00 13.88 -15.83
CA VAL A 106 -3.78 14.28 -15.09
C VAL A 106 -2.55 14.19 -15.99
N VAL A 107 -2.40 13.10 -16.74
CA VAL A 107 -1.27 12.94 -17.69
C VAL A 107 -1.30 14.02 -18.76
N VAL A 108 -2.47 14.29 -19.35
CA VAL A 108 -2.62 15.33 -20.38
C VAL A 108 -2.28 16.72 -19.82
N VAL A 109 -2.75 17.05 -18.62
CA VAL A 109 -2.42 18.33 -17.95
C VAL A 109 -0.93 18.43 -17.69
N LEU A 110 -0.29 17.37 -17.19
CA LEU A 110 1.15 17.36 -16.91
C LEU A 110 1.97 17.57 -18.19
N VAL A 111 1.62 16.86 -19.27
CA VAL A 111 2.26 17.03 -20.58
C VAL A 111 2.05 18.44 -21.12
N ALA A 112 0.84 18.99 -21.01
CA ALA A 112 0.54 20.34 -21.45
C ALA A 112 1.36 21.39 -20.69
N LEU A 113 1.53 21.22 -19.37
CA LEU A 113 2.36 22.11 -18.55
C LEU A 113 3.83 22.05 -18.96
N ILE A 114 4.37 20.86 -19.23
CA ILE A 114 5.75 20.68 -19.70
C ILE A 114 5.95 21.37 -21.05
N VAL A 115 5.07 21.09 -22.03
CA VAL A 115 5.14 21.70 -23.37
C VAL A 115 5.00 23.22 -23.29
N PHE A 116 4.10 23.72 -22.44
CA PHE A 116 3.91 25.16 -22.26
C PHE A 116 5.13 25.84 -21.64
N ALA A 117 5.80 25.19 -20.68
CA ALA A 117 7.04 25.70 -20.09
C ALA A 117 8.16 25.82 -21.15
N GLU A 118 8.34 24.78 -21.97
CA GLU A 118 9.33 24.79 -23.08
C GLU A 118 9.01 25.89 -24.10
N PHE A 119 7.74 26.06 -24.44
CA PHE A 119 7.29 27.08 -25.39
C PHE A 119 7.54 28.50 -24.86
N ILE A 120 7.30 28.75 -23.56
CA ILE A 120 7.63 30.03 -22.91
C ILE A 120 9.14 30.25 -22.91
N ALA A 121 9.95 29.24 -22.58
CA ALA A 121 11.40 29.34 -22.55
C ALA A 121 11.96 29.74 -23.93
N GLN A 122 11.40 29.18 -25.00
CA GLN A 122 11.78 29.48 -26.38
C GLN A 122 11.35 30.90 -26.81
N ILE A 123 10.14 31.34 -26.45
CA ILE A 123 9.64 32.70 -26.78
C ILE A 123 10.41 33.79 -26.03
N THR A 124 10.66 33.57 -24.75
CA THR A 124 11.32 34.58 -23.91
C THR A 124 12.83 34.63 -24.13
N ARG A 125 13.39 33.73 -24.96
CA ARG A 125 14.84 33.53 -25.14
C ARG A 125 15.59 33.50 -23.80
N LEU A 126 14.93 32.99 -22.75
CA LEU A 126 15.56 32.89 -21.43
C LEU A 126 16.74 31.92 -21.45
N GLY A 127 16.73 30.96 -22.38
CA GLY A 127 17.85 30.05 -22.64
C GLY A 127 19.03 30.68 -23.41
N ASP A 128 18.83 31.78 -24.14
CA ASP A 128 19.89 32.46 -24.92
C ASP A 128 20.54 33.62 -24.14
N ARG A 129 20.03 33.95 -22.95
CA ARG A 129 20.59 35.00 -22.10
C ARG A 129 21.37 34.36 -20.95
N CYS A 130 22.70 34.40 -21.09
CA CYS A 130 23.71 34.13 -20.06
C CYS A 130 23.17 34.33 -18.63
N LEU A 131 22.69 33.25 -17.99
CA LEU A 131 22.14 33.30 -16.64
C LEU A 131 23.26 33.23 -15.57
N PHE A 132 24.49 32.88 -15.96
CA PHE A 132 25.69 32.87 -15.11
C PHE A 132 26.89 33.49 -15.85
N PRO A 133 27.60 34.49 -15.28
CA PRO A 133 28.82 35.06 -15.86
C PRO A 133 30.09 34.26 -15.49
N PRO A 134 31.19 34.36 -16.26
CA PRO A 134 31.40 35.22 -17.44
C PRO A 134 31.17 34.48 -18.76
N CYS A 135 30.58 35.20 -19.72
CA CYS A 135 30.51 34.80 -21.12
C CYS A 135 31.75 35.38 -21.83
N TYR A 136 32.63 34.50 -22.30
CA TYR A 136 33.72 34.84 -23.22
C TYR A 136 33.24 34.69 -24.66
#